data_AF-A0A971GIG1-F1
#
_entry.id   AF-A0A971GIG1-F1
#
_cell.length_a   1.000
_cell.length_b   1.000
_cell.length_c   1.000
_cell.angle_alpha   90.00
_cell.angle_beta   90.00
_cell.angle_gamma   90.00
#
_symmetry.space_group_name_H-M   'P 1'
#
loop_
_entity.id
_entity.type
_entity.pdbx_description
1 polymer ?
#
loop_
_entity_poly.entity_id
_entity_poly.type
_entity_poly.pdbx_seq_one_letter_code
_entity_poly.pdbx_strand_id
1 'polypeptide(L)'
;MDPAYVFTRWSLAVKVLDYARYSSCEAFPKPPDVFRELYGKYYYADLITRDLGEYNPADVRTDIDGKRYTRRMVYFECSRVERRSGKKAEEMKGEVEFIQYMDEPGVRRGWLMYSRTIIRSGTTPD
;
A
#
# COMPACT_ATOMS: atom_id res chain seq x y z
N MET A 1 13.30 5.06 6.29
CA MET A 1 12.59 4.21 5.32
C MET A 1 11.69 5.13 4.52
N ASP A 2 11.59 4.99 3.20
CA ASP A 2 10.83 5.89 2.30
C ASP A 2 9.47 5.26 1.91
N PRO A 3 8.40 6.04 1.62
CA PRO A 3 7.11 5.49 1.20
C PRO A 3 7.17 4.51 0.03
N ALA A 4 7.99 4.78 -1.00
CA ALA A 4 8.11 3.88 -2.13
C ALA A 4 8.67 2.52 -1.71
N TYR A 5 9.65 2.51 -0.80
CA TYR A 5 10.21 1.27 -0.27
C TYR A 5 9.19 0.48 0.56
N VAL A 6 8.38 1.15 1.39
CA VAL A 6 7.29 0.49 2.13
C VAL A 6 6.30 -0.12 1.14
N PHE A 7 5.99 0.59 0.05
CA PHE A 7 5.06 0.10 -0.95
C PHE A 7 5.57 -1.14 -1.69
N THR A 8 6.85 -1.15 -2.08
CA THR A 8 7.49 -2.33 -2.70
C THR A 8 7.45 -3.53 -1.75
N ARG A 9 7.78 -3.31 -0.46
CA ARG A 9 7.71 -4.36 0.56
C ARG A 9 6.30 -4.92 0.74
N TRP A 10 5.30 -4.03 0.75
CA TRP A 10 3.90 -4.41 0.86
C TRP A 10 3.46 -5.26 -0.35
N SER A 11 3.80 -4.83 -1.57
CA SER A 11 3.49 -5.56 -2.80
C SER A 11 4.08 -6.97 -2.79
N LEU A 12 5.34 -7.10 -2.36
CA LEU A 12 5.98 -8.41 -2.18
C LEU A 12 5.27 -9.27 -1.13
N ALA A 13 4.89 -8.69 0.02
CA ALA A 13 4.19 -9.40 1.08
C ALA A 13 2.85 -9.97 0.59
N VAL A 14 2.08 -9.16 -0.16
CA VAL A 14 0.84 -9.59 -0.81
C VAL A 14 1.10 -10.68 -1.86
N LYS A 15 2.16 -10.53 -2.66
CA LYS A 15 2.55 -11.53 -3.67
C LYS A 15 2.89 -12.88 -3.05
N VAL A 16 3.49 -12.95 -1.86
CA VAL A 16 3.86 -14.23 -1.22
C VAL A 16 2.94 -14.64 -0.08
N LEU A 17 1.84 -13.92 0.14
CA LEU A 17 0.88 -14.14 1.25
C LEU A 17 1.53 -14.09 2.65
N ASP A 18 2.54 -13.23 2.83
CA ASP A 18 3.21 -13.01 4.10
C ASP A 18 2.47 -11.95 4.93
N TYR A 19 1.64 -12.42 5.85
CA TYR A 19 0.84 -11.55 6.72
C TYR A 19 1.68 -10.69 7.67
N ALA A 20 2.78 -11.23 8.20
CA ALA A 20 3.62 -10.51 9.15
C ALA A 20 4.30 -9.31 8.46
N ARG A 21 4.79 -9.52 7.23
CA ARG A 21 5.37 -8.43 6.44
C ARG A 21 4.31 -7.45 5.97
N TYR A 22 3.14 -7.92 5.54
CA TYR A 22 2.00 -7.09 5.16
C TYR A 22 1.59 -6.16 6.31
N SER A 23 1.30 -6.74 7.47
CA SER A 23 0.82 -5.99 8.64
C SER A 23 1.82 -4.94 9.12
N SER A 24 3.12 -5.21 9.00
CA SER A 24 4.16 -4.23 9.35
C SER A 24 4.24 -3.03 8.40
N CYS A 25 3.55 -3.05 7.26
CA CYS A 25 3.51 -1.95 6.29
C CYS A 25 2.23 -1.11 6.40
N GLU A 26 1.21 -1.57 7.13
CA GLU A 26 -0.12 -0.98 7.20
C GLU A 26 -0.29 -0.20 8.50
N ALA A 27 -0.91 0.97 8.43
CA ALA A 27 -1.34 1.71 9.62
C ALA A 27 -2.49 0.98 10.33
N PHE A 28 -3.40 0.38 9.54
CA PHE A 28 -4.57 -0.35 10.02
C PHE A 28 -4.68 -1.69 9.29
N PRO A 29 -3.82 -2.67 9.62
CA PRO A 29 -3.80 -3.95 8.92
C PRO A 29 -5.13 -4.67 9.05
N LYS A 30 -5.61 -5.27 7.96
CA LYS A 30 -6.77 -6.16 8.02
C LYS A 30 -6.44 -7.43 8.81
N PRO A 31 -7.43 -8.08 9.44
CA PRO A 31 -7.25 -9.39 10.06
C PRO A 31 -6.69 -10.45 9.09
N PRO A 32 -5.98 -11.49 9.57
CA PRO A 32 -5.32 -12.48 8.71
C PRO A 32 -6.23 -13.23 7.73
N ASP A 33 -7.46 -13.53 8.14
CA ASP A 33 -8.49 -14.16 7.33
C ASP A 33 -8.94 -13.24 6.18
N VAL A 34 -9.24 -11.97 6.49
CA VAL A 34 -9.59 -10.96 5.48
C VAL A 34 -8.44 -10.71 4.51
N PHE A 35 -7.19 -10.66 5.01
CA PHE A 35 -5.99 -10.57 4.17
C PHE A 35 -5.90 -11.71 3.16
N ARG A 36 -6.14 -12.95 3.60
CA ARG A 36 -6.15 -14.14 2.72
C ARG A 36 -7.29 -14.10 1.72
N GLU A 37 -8.45 -13.62 2.11
CA GLU A 37 -9.59 -13.46 1.20
C GLU A 37 -9.26 -12.44 0.10
N LEU A 38 -8.76 -11.26 0.48
CA LEU A 38 -8.44 -10.18 -0.44
C LEU A 38 -7.35 -10.56 -1.46
N TYR A 39 -6.30 -11.25 -1.01
CA TYR A 39 -5.10 -11.49 -1.81
C TYR A 39 -4.84 -12.95 -2.19
N GLY A 40 -5.73 -13.86 -1.80
CA GLY A 40 -5.62 -15.28 -2.08
C GLY A 40 -5.77 -15.59 -3.56
N LYS A 41 -6.65 -14.88 -4.27
CA LYS A 41 -6.91 -15.09 -5.70
C LYS A 41 -6.02 -14.25 -6.61
N TYR A 42 -5.68 -13.03 -6.19
CA TYR A 42 -4.92 -12.08 -6.99
C TYR A 42 -3.82 -11.42 -6.18
N TYR A 43 -2.76 -11.00 -6.86
CA TYR A 43 -1.72 -10.14 -6.29
C TYR A 43 -1.33 -9.04 -7.27
N TYR A 44 -0.53 -8.09 -6.79
CA TYR A 44 0.00 -6.98 -7.58
C TYR A 44 1.43 -7.29 -8.04
N ALA A 45 1.69 -7.14 -9.33
CA ALA A 45 3.00 -7.29 -9.97
C ALA A 45 3.40 -5.98 -10.66
N ASP A 46 4.67 -5.89 -11.08
CA ASP A 46 5.18 -4.79 -11.91
C ASP A 46 4.85 -3.40 -11.34
N LEU A 47 4.98 -3.30 -10.02
CA LEU A 47 4.65 -2.10 -9.26
C LEU A 47 5.69 -1.00 -9.51
N ILE A 48 5.24 0.07 -10.16
CA ILE A 48 6.05 1.22 -10.52
C ILE A 48 5.49 2.45 -9.82
N THR A 49 6.30 3.08 -8.96
CA THR A 49 6.01 4.43 -8.46
C THR A 49 6.22 5.43 -9.60
N ARG A 50 5.16 6.15 -9.95
CA ARG A 50 5.17 7.16 -11.02
C ARG A 50 5.50 8.54 -10.48
N ASP A 51 4.96 8.86 -9.32
CA ASP A 51 5.20 10.14 -8.67
C ASP A 51 5.14 10.00 -7.14
N LEU A 52 5.93 10.84 -6.48
CA LEU A 52 5.94 10.99 -5.03
C LEU A 52 5.47 12.41 -4.73
N GLY A 53 4.22 12.53 -4.29
CA GLY A 53 3.63 13.82 -3.96
C GLY A 53 4.50 14.61 -2.98
N GLU A 54 4.35 15.93 -3.02
CA GLU A 54 5.13 16.84 -2.18
C GLU A 54 4.96 16.48 -0.70
N TYR A 55 6.09 16.44 0.02
CA TYR A 55 6.07 16.22 1.47
C TYR A 55 6.06 17.56 2.18
N ASN A 56 4.96 17.85 2.87
CA ASN A 56 4.84 19.03 3.73
C ASN A 56 4.80 18.60 5.21
N PRO A 57 5.90 18.75 5.97
CA PRO A 57 5.92 18.39 7.39
C PRO A 57 5.01 19.26 8.26
N ALA A 58 4.53 20.40 7.74
CA ALA A 58 3.56 21.26 8.43
C ALA A 58 2.09 20.83 8.20
N ASP A 59 1.80 19.95 7.23
CA ASP A 59 0.46 19.33 7.07
C ASP A 59 0.30 18.22 8.10
N VAL A 60 0.05 18.62 9.35
CA VAL A 60 -0.18 17.72 10.48
C VAL A 60 -1.67 17.42 10.61
N ARG A 61 -1.99 16.13 10.70
CA ARG A 61 -3.36 15.61 10.82
C ARG A 61 -3.47 14.72 12.05
N THR A 62 -4.70 14.33 12.36
CA THR A 62 -5.03 13.51 13.51
C THR A 62 -5.89 12.33 13.06
N ASP A 63 -5.58 11.12 13.53
CA ASP A 63 -6.39 9.93 13.24
C ASP A 63 -7.59 9.83 14.20
N ILE A 64 -8.38 8.75 14.06
CA ILE A 64 -9.57 8.51 14.89
C ILE A 64 -9.25 8.35 16.39
N ASP A 65 -8.02 7.96 16.73
CA ASP A 65 -7.55 7.76 18.10
C ASP A 65 -6.89 9.04 18.68
N GLY A 66 -6.91 10.15 17.94
CA GLY A 66 -6.32 11.40 18.38
C GLY A 66 -4.81 11.51 18.14
N LYS A 67 -4.20 10.59 17.39
CA LYS A 67 -2.75 10.56 17.16
C LYS A 67 -2.35 11.44 15.99
N ARG A 68 -1.32 12.27 16.19
CA ARG A 68 -0.83 13.18 15.15
C ARG A 68 0.08 12.48 14.15
N TYR A 69 -0.14 12.76 12.87
CA TYR A 69 0.67 12.23 11.79
C TYR A 69 0.90 13.26 10.68
N THR A 70 1.99 13.09 9.94
CA THR A 70 2.21 13.73 8.63
C THR A 70 1.93 12.70 7.53
N ARG A 71 1.71 13.16 6.29
CA ARG A 71 1.36 12.28 5.17
C ARG A 71 2.15 12.56 3.90
N ARG A 72 2.16 11.58 3.00
CA ARG A 72 2.70 11.71 1.65
C ARG A 72 1.95 10.79 0.68
N MET A 73 1.62 11.31 -0.49
CA MET A 73 0.98 10.53 -1.55
C MET A 73 2.01 9.83 -2.42
N VAL A 74 1.70 8.61 -2.84
CA VAL A 74 2.47 7.85 -3.83
C VAL A 74 1.54 7.48 -4.96
N TYR A 75 1.85 7.96 -6.17
CA TYR A 75 1.14 7.58 -7.39
C TYR A 75 1.84 6.39 -8.04
N PHE A 76 1.06 5.43 -8.52
CA PHE A 76 1.62 4.18 -9.03
C PHE A 76 0.84 3.59 -10.20
N GLU A 77 1.54 2.70 -10.89
CA GLU A 77 0.98 1.76 -11.85
C GLU A 77 1.45 0.35 -11.48
N CYS A 78 0.60 -0.65 -11.73
CA CYS A 78 0.92 -2.05 -11.51
C CYS A 78 -0.02 -2.96 -12.28
N SER A 79 0.32 -4.23 -12.39
CA SER A 79 -0.55 -5.26 -12.95
C SER A 79 -1.23 -6.06 -11.84
N ARG A 80 -2.51 -6.41 -12.02
CA ARG A 80 -3.17 -7.45 -11.22
C ARG A 80 -2.94 -8.80 -11.87
N VAL A 81 -2.45 -9.76 -11.11
CA VAL A 81 -2.13 -11.10 -11.62
C VAL A 81 -2.95 -12.14 -10.87
N GLU A 82 -3.58 -13.05 -11.61
CA GLU A 82 -4.24 -14.20 -11.02
C GLU A 82 -3.19 -15.17 -10.47
N ARG A 83 -3.31 -15.50 -9.18
CA ARG A 83 -2.32 -16.33 -8.49
C ARG A 83 -2.23 -17.74 -9.05
N ARG A 84 -3.38 -18.34 -9.41
CA ARG A 84 -3.46 -19.74 -9.85
C ARG A 84 -2.78 -19.95 -11.21
N SER A 85 -3.00 -19.04 -12.15
CA SER A 85 -2.52 -19.17 -13.53
C SER A 85 -1.25 -18.38 -13.81
N GLY A 86 -0.93 -17.39 -12.97
CA GLY A 86 0.11 -16.40 -13.25
C GLY A 86 -0.25 -15.43 -14.38
N LYS A 87 -1.47 -15.50 -14.93
CA LYS A 87 -1.91 -14.62 -16.02
C LYS A 87 -2.20 -13.22 -15.48
N LYS A 88 -1.71 -12.22 -16.21
CA LYS A 88 -2.10 -10.82 -16.00
C LYS A 88 -3.58 -10.67 -16.28
N ALA A 89 -4.32 -10.21 -15.27
CA ALA A 89 -5.76 -9.98 -15.36
C ALA A 89 -6.08 -8.56 -15.81
N GLU A 90 -5.34 -7.55 -15.33
CA GLU A 90 -5.56 -6.15 -15.70
C GLU A 90 -4.34 -5.30 -15.37
N GLU A 91 -4.21 -4.15 -16.05
CA GLU A 91 -3.34 -3.06 -15.63
C GLU A 91 -4.12 -2.11 -14.73
N MET A 92 -3.45 -1.56 -13.73
CA MET A 92 -4.04 -0.66 -12.75
C MET A 92 -3.14 0.52 -12.51
N LYS A 93 -3.78 1.63 -12.18
CA LYS A 93 -3.12 2.83 -11.67
C LYS A 93 -3.80 3.28 -10.40
N GLY A 94 -3.11 4.03 -9.57
CA GLY A 94 -3.72 4.47 -8.34
C GLY A 94 -2.83 5.39 -7.54
N GLU A 95 -3.33 5.69 -6.35
CA GLU A 95 -2.62 6.47 -5.36
C GLU A 95 -2.73 5.79 -4.00
N VAL A 96 -1.67 5.92 -3.21
CA VAL A 96 -1.60 5.44 -1.83
C VAL A 96 -1.22 6.61 -0.95
N GLU A 97 -1.98 6.80 0.12
CA GLU A 97 -1.60 7.71 1.19
C GLU A 97 -0.73 6.96 2.20
N PHE A 98 0.47 7.48 2.44
CA PHE A 98 1.34 7.04 3.51
C PHE A 98 1.30 8.04 4.65
N ILE A 99 1.35 7.55 5.88
CA ILE A 99 1.40 8.37 7.09
C ILE A 99 2.65 8.07 7.91
N GLN A 100 3.09 9.06 8.67
CA GLN A 100 4.15 8.94 9.66
C GLN A 100 3.69 9.62 10.95
N TYR A 101 3.49 8.83 12.01
CA TYR A 101 3.12 9.33 13.34
C TYR A 101 4.24 10.16 13.96
N MET A 102 3.87 11.24 14.63
CA MET A 102 4.81 12.23 15.18
C MET A 102 5.15 11.97 16.66
N ASP A 103 4.19 11.47 17.44
CA ASP A 103 4.23 11.51 18.91
C ASP A 103 4.23 10.15 19.60
N GLU A 104 4.58 9.06 18.90
CA GLU A 104 4.50 7.72 19.50
C GLU A 104 5.88 7.21 19.97
N PRO A 105 6.17 7.22 21.29
CA PRO A 105 7.31 6.51 21.84
C PRO A 105 7.16 5.00 21.58
N GLY A 106 8.16 4.39 20.95
CA GLY A 106 8.18 2.95 20.69
C GLY A 106 7.49 2.49 19.41
N VAL A 107 6.75 3.37 18.70
CA VAL A 107 6.27 3.06 17.36
C VAL A 107 7.39 3.29 16.36
N ARG A 108 7.60 2.29 15.50
CA ARG A 108 8.65 2.27 14.49
C ARG A 108 8.59 3.58 13.70
N ARG A 109 9.58 4.46 13.90
CA ARG A 109 9.79 5.67 13.09
C ARG A 109 9.86 5.27 11.62
N GLY A 110 8.75 5.39 10.90
CA GLY A 110 8.65 4.92 9.53
C GLY A 110 7.28 5.22 8.93
N TRP A 111 7.23 5.21 7.61
CA TRP A 111 6.00 5.38 6.86
C TRP A 111 5.14 4.11 6.92
N LEU A 112 3.84 4.30 7.02
CA LEU A 112 2.83 3.24 6.99
C LEU A 112 1.81 3.56 5.91
N MET A 113 1.33 2.54 5.19
CA MET A 113 0.22 2.66 4.26
C MET A 113 -1.07 2.88 5.04
N TYR A 114 -1.77 3.97 4.75
CA TYR A 114 -3.01 4.32 5.45
C TYR A 114 -4.23 4.03 4.59
N SER A 115 -4.25 4.56 3.37
CA SER A 115 -5.35 4.39 2.44
C SER A 115 -4.83 4.18 1.02
N ARG A 116 -5.62 3.54 0.15
CA ARG A 116 -5.28 3.37 -1.25
C ARG A 116 -6.51 3.46 -2.14
N THR A 117 -6.38 4.16 -3.25
CA THR A 117 -7.37 4.23 -4.32
C THR A 117 -6.79 3.53 -5.53
N ILE A 118 -7.50 2.52 -6.05
CA ILE A 118 -7.08 1.75 -7.21
C ILE A 118 -8.09 1.98 -8.33
N ILE A 119 -7.59 2.49 -9.45
CA ILE A 119 -8.35 2.72 -10.68
C ILE A 119 -7.94 1.62 -11.66
N ARG A 120 -8.93 0.83 -12.08
CA ARG A 120 -8.73 -0.16 -13.14
C ARG A 120 -8.59 0.59 -14.46
N SER A 121 -7.44 0.42 -15.10
CA SER A 121 -7.29 0.81 -16.49
C SER A 121 -7.98 -0.30 -17.29
N GLY A 122 -8.97 0.02 -18.13
CA GLY A 122 -9.82 -0.97 -18.80
C GLY A 122 -9.04 -2.12 -19.48
N THR A 123 -9.71 -3.25 -19.64
CA THR A 123 -9.19 -4.48 -20.26
C THR A 123 -8.49 -4.20 -21.59
N THR A 124 -7.28 -4.74 -21.76
CA THR A 124 -6.69 -4.94 -23.08
C THR A 124 -7.70 -5.74 -23.91
N PRO A 125 -8.08 -5.30 -25.12
CA PRO A 125 -8.92 -6.10 -26.00
C PRO A 125 -8.20 -7.42 -26.32
N ASP A 126 -8.95 -8.51 -26.40
CA ASP A 126 -8.49 -9.83 -26.87
C ASP A 126 -7.84 -9.75 -28.26
#